data_AF-A0A6L9XY53-F1
#
_entry.id   AF-A0A6L9XY53-F1
#
_cell.length_a   1.000
_cell.length_b   1.000
_cell.length_c   1.000
_cell.angle_alpha   90.00
_cell.angle_beta   90.00
_cell.angle_gamma   90.00
#
_symmetry.space_group_name_H-M   'P 1'
#
loop_
_entity.id
_entity.type
_entity.pdbx_description
1 polymer ?
#
loop_
_entity_poly.entity_id
_entity_poly.type
_entity_poly.pdbx_seq_one_letter_code
_entity_poly.pdbx_strand_id
1 'polypeptide(L)'
;MGAQLVGKAFAFASRVTLKPNEKLLLLWMSLTALDSDNPPRYFAARESSALALGRMVPDAPPQGDPNAPAIEAERAAAFQRVKIATQGLVQAGAIRNARRGREGTRAEYVLTFGTESVPLESTENVPLSGSESVPPRGRNPYPRGTTEEHKEQPSGESRHPAPPHFWPVDNSKGERIAV
;
A
#
# COMPACT_ATOMS: atom_id res chain seq x y z
N MET A 1 -22.21 -14.27 -11.84
CA MET A 1 -21.26 -14.37 -10.71
C MET A 1 -20.01 -15.08 -11.20
N GLY A 2 -18.85 -14.74 -10.64
CA GLY A 2 -17.54 -15.11 -11.20
C GLY A 2 -16.94 -16.39 -10.63
N ALA A 3 -17.55 -17.55 -10.91
CA ALA A 3 -17.06 -18.82 -10.39
C ALA A 3 -15.67 -19.17 -10.93
N GLN A 4 -15.41 -18.90 -12.22
CA GLN A 4 -14.10 -19.14 -12.81
C GLN A 4 -13.05 -18.17 -12.27
N LEU A 5 -13.43 -16.91 -12.05
CA LEU A 5 -12.55 -15.90 -11.45
C LEU A 5 -12.14 -16.26 -10.01
N VAL A 6 -13.01 -16.92 -9.25
CA VAL A 6 -12.65 -17.44 -7.91
C VAL A 6 -11.60 -18.53 -8.02
N GLY A 7 -11.75 -19.47 -8.96
CA GLY A 7 -10.72 -20.48 -9.25
C GLY A 7 -9.37 -19.86 -9.61
N LYS A 8 -9.37 -18.82 -10.45
CA LYS A 8 -8.15 -18.06 -10.80
C LYS A 8 -7.55 -17.36 -9.57
N ALA A 9 -8.37 -16.77 -8.70
CA ALA A 9 -7.90 -16.14 -7.46
C ALA A 9 -7.21 -17.15 -6.53
N PHE A 10 -7.76 -18.35 -6.37
CA PHE A 10 -7.11 -19.41 -5.59
C PHE A 10 -5.78 -19.86 -6.20
N ALA A 11 -5.74 -20.10 -7.51
CA ALA A 11 -4.52 -20.48 -8.22
C ALA A 11 -3.43 -19.38 -8.14
N PHE A 12 -3.83 -18.12 -8.14
CA PHE A 12 -2.93 -17.00 -7.93
C PHE A 12 -2.41 -16.95 -6.49
N ALA A 13 -3.31 -17.04 -5.49
CA ALA A 13 -2.98 -16.97 -4.07
C ALA A 13 -2.17 -18.18 -3.56
N SER A 14 -2.13 -19.29 -4.31
CA SER A 14 -1.24 -20.43 -4.01
C SER A 14 0.20 -20.20 -4.47
N ARG A 15 0.43 -19.25 -5.37
CA ARG A 15 1.75 -18.90 -5.93
C ARG A 15 2.31 -17.61 -5.34
N VAL A 16 1.44 -16.69 -4.94
CA VAL A 16 1.79 -15.38 -4.39
C VAL A 16 1.32 -15.29 -2.95
N THR A 17 2.24 -14.94 -2.04
CA THR A 17 1.92 -14.76 -0.63
C THR A 17 1.13 -13.47 -0.41
N LEU A 18 -0.20 -13.62 -0.32
CA LEU A 18 -1.12 -12.54 0.03
C LEU A 18 -1.40 -12.51 1.54
N LYS A 19 -1.59 -11.32 2.10
CA LYS A 19 -2.08 -11.15 3.48
C LYS A 19 -3.54 -11.62 3.59
N PRO A 20 -4.03 -11.95 4.80
CA PRO A 20 -5.41 -12.44 4.97
C PRO A 20 -6.47 -11.51 4.37
N ASN A 21 -6.39 -10.20 4.59
CA ASN A 21 -7.34 -9.24 4.04
C ASN A 21 -7.24 -9.11 2.51
N GLU A 22 -6.04 -9.23 1.94
CA GLU A 22 -5.86 -9.22 0.49
C GLU A 22 -6.53 -10.44 -0.15
N LYS A 23 -6.37 -11.63 0.45
CA LYS A 23 -7.05 -12.86 0.00
C LYS A 23 -8.58 -12.71 0.04
N LEU A 24 -9.12 -12.25 1.16
CA LEU A 24 -10.56 -12.06 1.32
C LEU A 24 -11.11 -11.07 0.30
N LEU A 25 -10.42 -9.94 0.11
CA LEU A 25 -10.84 -8.94 -0.86
C LEU A 25 -10.77 -9.47 -2.30
N LEU A 26 -9.70 -10.19 -2.66
CA LEU A 26 -9.57 -10.77 -4.00
C LEU A 26 -10.65 -11.80 -4.27
N LEU A 27 -10.95 -12.68 -3.32
CA LEU A 27 -12.02 -13.68 -3.45
C LEU A 27 -13.38 -13.02 -3.63
N TRP A 28 -13.68 -11.98 -2.84
CA TRP A 28 -14.91 -11.21 -2.98
C TRP A 28 -15.02 -10.50 -4.33
N MET A 29 -13.95 -9.84 -4.77
CA MET A 29 -13.89 -9.19 -6.09
C MET A 29 -14.14 -10.20 -7.21
N SER A 30 -13.50 -11.37 -7.15
CA SER A 30 -13.69 -12.45 -8.10
C SER A 30 -15.12 -13.01 -8.10
N LEU A 31 -15.72 -13.20 -6.93
CA LEU A 31 -17.08 -13.73 -6.80
C LEU A 31 -18.12 -12.80 -7.41
N THR A 32 -17.93 -11.49 -7.22
CA THR A 32 -18.89 -10.44 -7.63
C THR A 32 -18.71 -9.97 -9.06
N ALA A 33 -17.49 -10.05 -9.61
CA ALA A 33 -17.24 -9.81 -11.02
C ALA A 33 -17.95 -10.85 -11.90
N LEU A 34 -18.18 -10.51 -13.18
CA LEU A 34 -18.79 -11.43 -14.14
C LEU A 34 -17.70 -12.19 -14.89
N ASP A 35 -17.81 -13.52 -14.96
CA ASP A 35 -16.90 -14.36 -15.75
C ASP A 35 -16.92 -13.99 -17.25
N SER A 36 -18.01 -13.38 -17.72
CA SER A 36 -18.20 -12.94 -19.11
C SER A 36 -17.51 -11.62 -19.45
N ASP A 37 -17.06 -10.85 -18.46
CA ASP A 37 -16.40 -9.56 -18.70
C ASP A 37 -14.99 -9.77 -19.26
N ASN A 38 -14.65 -9.02 -20.31
CA ASN A 38 -13.32 -9.05 -20.92
C ASN A 38 -12.73 -7.63 -21.09
N PRO A 39 -11.72 -7.22 -20.28
CA PRO A 39 -11.17 -7.96 -19.15
C PRO A 39 -12.16 -8.00 -17.96
N PRO A 40 -12.02 -8.94 -17.00
CA PRO A 40 -12.92 -9.04 -15.86
C PRO A 40 -12.88 -7.79 -14.98
N ARG A 41 -14.04 -7.19 -14.69
CA ARG A 41 -14.13 -5.92 -13.94
C ARG A 41 -14.87 -6.07 -12.62
N TYR A 42 -14.41 -5.31 -11.63
CA TYR A 42 -15.06 -5.14 -10.34
C TYR A 42 -15.39 -3.66 -10.11
N PHE A 43 -16.64 -3.40 -9.71
CA PHE A 43 -17.21 -2.06 -9.54
C PHE A 43 -18.10 -1.93 -8.29
N ALA A 44 -17.62 -2.35 -7.11
CA ALA A 44 -18.42 -2.19 -5.88
C ALA A 44 -18.06 -0.92 -5.08
N ALA A 45 -18.94 -0.60 -4.14
CA ALA A 45 -18.72 0.46 -3.15
C ALA A 45 -17.64 0.06 -2.13
N ARG A 46 -17.09 1.05 -1.42
CA ARG A 46 -16.05 0.80 -0.40
C ARG A 46 -16.62 0.05 0.80
N GLU A 47 -17.89 0.26 1.10
CA GLU A 47 -18.66 -0.39 2.15
C GLU A 47 -18.78 -1.89 1.89
N SER A 48 -19.16 -2.28 0.66
CA SER A 48 -19.21 -3.69 0.27
C SER A 48 -17.83 -4.37 0.38
N SER A 49 -16.78 -3.63 0.03
CA SER A 49 -15.40 -4.13 0.16
C SER A 49 -14.98 -4.26 1.63
N ALA A 50 -15.42 -3.37 2.52
CA ALA A 50 -15.17 -3.49 3.96
C ALA A 50 -15.93 -4.69 4.56
N LEU A 51 -17.17 -4.92 4.12
CA LEU A 51 -17.95 -6.09 4.53
C LEU A 51 -17.24 -7.40 4.15
N ALA A 52 -16.64 -7.46 2.95
CA ALA A 52 -15.82 -8.59 2.53
C ALA A 52 -14.60 -8.85 3.44
N LEU A 53 -14.09 -7.80 4.09
CA LEU A 53 -13.02 -7.89 5.10
C LEU A 53 -13.56 -8.20 6.51
N GLY A 54 -14.83 -8.56 6.64
CA GLY A 54 -15.49 -8.84 7.92
C GLY A 54 -15.75 -7.60 8.76
N ARG A 55 -15.90 -6.42 8.13
CA ARG A 55 -16.14 -5.15 8.83
C ARG A 55 -17.42 -4.49 8.33
N MET A 56 -18.37 -4.29 9.24
CA MET A 56 -19.48 -3.38 8.98
C MET A 56 -18.96 -1.93 9.04
N VAL A 57 -19.45 -1.11 8.12
CA VAL A 57 -19.22 0.32 8.12
C VAL A 57 -20.50 0.95 8.68
N PRO A 58 -20.47 1.62 9.84
CA PRO A 58 -21.66 2.25 10.39
C PRO A 58 -22.12 3.36 9.44
N ASP A 59 -23.41 3.68 9.42
CA ASP A 59 -23.95 4.76 8.58
C ASP A 59 -23.36 6.13 8.93
N ALA A 60 -23.49 7.09 8.02
CA ALA A 60 -22.98 8.44 8.26
C ALA A 60 -23.76 9.06 9.44
N PRO A 61 -23.08 9.69 10.40
CA PRO A 61 -23.77 10.26 11.55
C PRO A 61 -24.72 11.38 11.08
N PRO A 62 -25.91 11.51 11.68
CA PRO A 62 -26.77 12.66 11.43
C PRO A 62 -26.09 13.95 11.90
N GLN A 63 -26.49 15.08 11.30
CA GLN A 63 -25.93 16.37 11.67
C GLN A 63 -26.21 16.68 13.15
N GLY A 64 -25.17 17.03 13.91
CA GLY A 64 -25.27 17.36 15.33
C GLY A 64 -25.23 16.14 16.27
N ASP A 65 -24.95 14.93 15.78
CA ASP A 65 -24.77 13.75 16.62
C ASP A 65 -23.53 13.93 17.53
N PRO A 66 -23.66 13.83 18.88
CA PRO A 66 -22.51 13.91 19.79
C PRO A 66 -21.49 12.78 19.57
N ASN A 67 -21.89 11.66 18.98
CA ASN A 67 -21.03 10.53 18.66
C ASN A 67 -20.44 10.59 17.24
N ALA A 68 -20.73 11.64 16.46
CA ALA A 68 -20.24 11.77 15.08
C ALA A 68 -18.72 11.53 14.96
N PRO A 69 -17.84 12.06 15.84
CA PRO A 69 -16.40 11.81 15.72
C PRO A 69 -16.01 10.33 15.86
N ALA A 70 -16.70 9.58 16.73
CA ALA A 70 -16.42 8.16 16.93
C ALA A 70 -16.89 7.33 15.72
N ILE A 71 -18.09 7.64 15.20
CA ILE A 71 -18.64 6.98 14.01
C ILE A 71 -17.75 7.24 12.79
N GLU A 72 -17.33 8.49 12.58
CA GLU A 72 -16.42 8.86 11.50
C GLU A 72 -15.07 8.16 11.61
N ALA A 73 -14.50 8.07 12.82
CA ALA A 73 -13.26 7.35 13.07
C ALA A 73 -13.38 5.85 12.73
N GLU A 74 -14.49 5.20 13.10
CA GLU A 74 -14.74 3.80 12.77
C GLU A 74 -14.90 3.59 11.26
N ARG A 75 -15.67 4.45 10.58
CA ARG A 75 -15.81 4.44 9.11
C ARG A 75 -14.45 4.60 8.43
N ALA A 76 -13.66 5.58 8.88
CA ALA A 76 -12.32 5.84 8.35
C ALA A 76 -11.39 4.64 8.53
N ALA A 77 -11.42 3.99 9.70
CA ALA A 77 -10.62 2.80 9.98
C ALA A 77 -11.00 1.61 9.07
N ALA A 78 -12.30 1.39 8.84
CA ALA A 78 -12.77 0.35 7.92
C ALA A 78 -12.30 0.62 6.48
N PHE A 79 -12.46 1.84 5.99
CA PHE A 79 -12.00 2.22 4.64
C PHE A 79 -10.48 2.19 4.49
N GLN A 80 -9.73 2.54 5.53
CA GLN A 80 -8.28 2.45 5.51
C GLN A 80 -7.80 1.01 5.34
N ARG A 81 -8.47 0.03 5.96
CA ARG A 81 -8.17 -1.40 5.75
C ARG A 81 -8.43 -1.85 4.31
N VAL A 82 -9.55 -1.42 3.73
CA VAL A 82 -9.85 -1.68 2.30
C VAL A 82 -8.76 -1.09 1.41
N LYS A 83 -8.35 0.16 1.68
CA LYS A 83 -7.26 0.83 0.95
C LYS A 83 -5.96 0.04 1.02
N ILE A 84 -5.53 -0.38 2.22
CA ILE A 84 -4.31 -1.17 2.42
C ILE A 84 -4.39 -2.50 1.66
N ALA A 85 -5.50 -3.24 1.78
CA ALA A 85 -5.67 -4.52 1.09
C ALA A 85 -5.67 -4.34 -0.44
N THR A 86 -6.33 -3.29 -0.94
CA THR A 86 -6.35 -2.97 -2.38
C THR A 86 -4.94 -2.64 -2.88
N GLN A 87 -4.17 -1.84 -2.13
CA GLN A 87 -2.78 -1.54 -2.47
C GLN A 87 -1.92 -2.80 -2.52
N GLY A 88 -2.07 -3.71 -1.55
CA GLY A 88 -1.39 -5.00 -1.55
C GLY A 88 -1.73 -5.84 -2.78
N LEU A 89 -3.00 -5.88 -3.20
CA LEU A 89 -3.41 -6.59 -4.41
C LEU A 89 -2.86 -5.96 -5.70
N VAL A 90 -2.77 -4.64 -5.77
CA VAL A 90 -2.14 -3.94 -6.90
C VAL A 90 -0.64 -4.25 -6.95
N GLN A 91 0.05 -4.18 -5.81
CA GLN A 91 1.48 -4.50 -5.71
C GLN A 91 1.78 -5.96 -6.07
N ALA A 92 0.89 -6.88 -5.69
CA ALA A 92 0.99 -8.28 -6.06
C ALA A 92 0.69 -8.55 -7.55
N GLY A 93 0.18 -7.55 -8.30
CA GLY A 93 -0.25 -7.74 -9.69
C GLY A 93 -1.55 -8.53 -9.81
N ALA A 94 -2.30 -8.71 -8.72
CA ALA A 94 -3.58 -9.43 -8.72
C ALA A 94 -4.69 -8.62 -9.40
N ILE A 95 -4.63 -7.29 -9.24
CA ILE A 95 -5.58 -6.34 -9.82
C ILE A 95 -4.85 -5.11 -10.35
N ARG A 96 -5.49 -4.35 -11.23
CA ARG A 96 -5.08 -2.98 -11.58
C ARG A 96 -6.24 -2.00 -11.53
N ASN A 97 -5.92 -0.73 -11.32
CA ASN A 97 -6.89 0.35 -11.36
C ASN A 97 -7.25 0.65 -12.83
N ALA A 98 -8.50 0.44 -13.21
CA ALA A 98 -8.99 0.80 -14.54
C ALA A 98 -9.55 2.23 -14.56
N ARG A 99 -10.18 2.64 -13.46
CA ARG A 99 -10.70 4.00 -13.28
C ARG A 99 -10.59 4.42 -11.82
N ARG A 100 -9.94 5.57 -11.58
CA ARG A 100 -9.94 6.20 -10.25
C ARG A 100 -11.36 6.70 -9.96
N GLY A 101 -11.93 6.28 -8.83
CA GLY A 101 -13.18 6.84 -8.34
C GLY A 101 -13.00 8.33 -8.00
N ARG A 102 -13.97 9.15 -8.40
CA ARG A 102 -14.09 10.57 -8.02
C ARG A 102 -15.41 10.76 -7.29
N GLU A 103 -15.68 11.97 -6.82
CA GLU A 103 -17.00 12.30 -6.29
C GLU A 103 -18.09 11.88 -7.30
N GLY A 104 -19.09 11.14 -6.83
CA GLY A 104 -20.15 10.56 -7.66
C GLY A 104 -19.75 9.37 -8.56
N THR A 105 -18.49 8.94 -8.60
CA THR A 105 -18.04 7.82 -9.44
C THR A 105 -17.25 6.76 -8.66
N ARG A 106 -17.65 5.50 -8.83
CA ARG A 106 -16.99 4.36 -8.20
C ARG A 106 -15.63 4.08 -8.86
N ALA A 107 -14.71 3.54 -8.06
CA ALA A 107 -13.47 3.02 -8.61
C ALA A 107 -13.75 1.72 -9.36
N GLU A 108 -13.06 1.52 -10.48
CA GLU A 108 -13.15 0.29 -11.27
C GLU A 108 -11.79 -0.42 -11.25
N TYR A 109 -11.83 -1.72 -11.01
CA TYR A 109 -10.64 -2.57 -10.97
C TYR A 109 -10.75 -3.67 -12.00
N VAL A 110 -9.65 -3.97 -12.68
CA VAL A 110 -9.52 -5.13 -13.57
C VAL A 110 -8.77 -6.23 -12.83
N LEU A 111 -9.30 -7.45 -12.87
CA LEU A 111 -8.67 -8.62 -12.27
C LEU A 111 -7.65 -9.22 -13.25
N THR A 112 -6.37 -9.16 -12.88
CA THR A 112 -5.24 -9.54 -13.76
C THR A 112 -4.57 -10.84 -13.33
N PHE A 113 -4.60 -11.21 -12.04
CA PHE A 113 -3.96 -12.44 -11.54
C PHE A 113 -2.50 -12.64 -12.00
N GLY A 114 -1.73 -11.55 -12.13
CA GLY A 114 -0.33 -11.57 -12.55
C GLY A 114 -0.08 -11.69 -14.06
N THR A 115 -1.11 -11.62 -14.92
CA THR A 115 -0.93 -11.77 -16.38
C THR A 115 -0.50 -10.51 -17.11
N GLU A 116 -0.51 -9.34 -16.46
CA GLU A 116 -0.07 -8.07 -17.04
C GLU A 116 1.13 -7.51 -16.26
N SER A 117 2.20 -7.16 -16.96
CA SER A 117 3.36 -6.43 -16.41
C SER A 117 2.95 -4.99 -16.09
N VAL A 118 2.98 -4.59 -14.82
CA VAL A 118 2.60 -3.24 -14.37
C VAL A 118 3.69 -2.22 -14.74
N PRO A 119 3.38 -1.13 -15.47
CA PRO A 119 4.20 0.08 -15.42
C PRO A 119 3.91 0.80 -14.09
N LEU A 120 4.93 0.86 -13.22
CA LEU A 120 4.93 1.63 -11.97
C LEU A 120 4.97 3.14 -12.29
N GLU A 121 3.81 3.76 -12.52
CA GLU A 121 3.66 5.22 -12.54
C GLU A 121 2.67 5.65 -11.45
N SER A 122 3.19 5.69 -10.22
CA SER A 122 2.55 6.32 -9.07
C SER A 122 2.66 7.84 -9.22
N THR A 123 1.75 8.46 -9.96
CA THR A 123 1.58 9.93 -9.88
C THR A 123 0.89 10.29 -8.56
N GLU A 124 1.73 10.57 -7.57
CA GLU A 124 1.46 11.50 -6.48
C GLU A 124 0.95 12.81 -7.09
N ASN A 125 -0.29 13.19 -6.78
CA ASN A 125 -0.75 14.57 -6.97
C ASN A 125 -1.10 15.10 -5.58
N VAL A 126 -0.11 15.72 -4.96
CA VAL A 126 -0.30 16.62 -3.82
C VAL A 126 -0.65 18.00 -4.40
N PRO A 127 -1.79 18.62 -4.08
CA PRO A 127 -2.01 20.00 -4.47
C PRO A 127 -1.31 20.90 -3.44
N LEU A 128 -0.12 21.39 -3.78
CA LEU A 128 0.47 22.54 -3.10
C LEU A 128 0.25 23.77 -3.98
N SER A 129 -0.87 24.44 -3.72
CA SER A 129 -1.08 25.83 -4.13
C SER A 129 -0.08 26.70 -3.38
N GLY A 130 0.73 27.47 -4.13
CA GLY A 130 1.74 28.35 -3.56
C GLY A 130 2.58 28.97 -4.65
N SER A 131 2.15 30.15 -5.09
CA SER A 131 2.81 31.10 -5.99
C SER A 131 4.32 31.22 -5.81
N GLU A 132 5.10 31.19 -6.90
CA GLU A 132 5.96 32.32 -7.28
C GLU A 132 6.55 32.14 -8.69
N SER A 133 6.58 33.24 -9.42
CA SER A 133 6.92 33.38 -10.83
C SER A 133 8.35 33.90 -11.00
N VAL A 134 9.20 33.19 -11.75
CA VAL A 134 10.48 33.72 -12.30
C VAL A 134 10.74 33.09 -13.69
N PRO A 135 11.14 33.87 -14.72
CA PRO A 135 11.17 33.42 -16.13
C PRO A 135 12.47 32.71 -16.53
N PRO A 136 12.52 32.05 -17.71
CA PRO A 136 13.66 31.25 -18.14
C PRO A 136 14.62 32.03 -19.06
N ARG A 137 15.93 31.81 -18.91
CA ARG A 137 16.93 31.67 -20.00
C ARG A 137 18.36 31.83 -19.46
N GLY A 138 19.25 30.96 -19.92
CA GLY A 138 20.68 31.26 -19.94
C GLY A 138 21.53 30.01 -20.08
N ARG A 139 22.28 29.91 -21.17
CA ARG A 139 23.12 28.76 -21.54
C ARG A 139 24.29 28.59 -20.57
N ASN A 140 24.70 27.35 -20.36
CA ASN A 140 26.05 27.02 -19.91
C ASN A 140 27.03 27.24 -21.08
N PRO A 141 28.18 27.89 -20.84
CA PRO A 141 29.44 27.16 -21.02
C PRO A 141 30.53 27.55 -19.99
N TYR A 142 31.22 26.54 -19.42
CA TYR A 142 32.53 26.63 -18.75
C TYR A 142 33.63 27.17 -19.71
N PRO A 143 34.91 27.49 -19.32
CA PRO A 143 35.68 27.21 -18.08
C PRO A 143 36.68 28.32 -17.59
N ARG A 144 37.51 27.97 -16.57
CA ARG A 144 38.87 28.46 -16.17
C ARG A 144 39.03 29.63 -15.16
N GLY A 145 39.84 29.34 -14.13
CA GLY A 145 40.94 30.21 -13.69
C GLY A 145 41.01 30.54 -12.19
N THR A 146 41.97 29.92 -11.47
CA THR A 146 42.90 30.42 -10.41
C THR A 146 42.45 31.65 -9.58
N THR A 147 42.48 31.71 -8.24
CA THR A 147 43.57 31.48 -7.24
C THR A 147 42.86 31.62 -5.86
N GLU A 148 43.10 30.81 -4.82
CA GLU A 148 43.97 31.11 -3.67
C GLU A 148 43.84 29.93 -2.68
N GLU A 149 44.96 29.25 -2.38
CA GLU A 149 45.66 29.29 -1.08
C GLU A 149 44.86 28.68 0.10
N HIS A 150 45.09 27.39 0.37
CA HIS A 150 45.92 26.89 1.48
C HIS A 150 45.43 27.30 2.89
N LYS A 151 44.88 26.33 3.63
CA LYS A 151 45.62 25.71 4.75
C LYS A 151 44.90 24.54 5.41
N GLU A 152 45.67 23.45 5.53
CA GLU A 152 45.80 22.57 6.71
C GLU A 152 44.58 21.70 7.13
N GLN A 153 44.61 20.45 6.65
CA GLN A 153 44.29 19.26 7.47
C GLN A 153 45.27 19.16 8.65
N PRO A 154 44.90 18.53 9.79
CA PRO A 154 45.07 17.07 9.95
C PRO A 154 43.77 16.41 10.48
N SER A 155 43.31 15.29 9.92
CA SER A 155 43.77 13.89 10.14
C SER A 155 43.24 13.26 11.44
N GLY A 156 42.71 12.04 11.31
CA GLY A 156 42.16 11.20 12.39
C GLY A 156 40.62 11.23 12.38
N GLU A 157 39.88 10.14 12.37
CA GLU A 157 40.22 8.77 12.75
C GLU A 157 39.12 7.82 12.24
N SER A 158 39.54 6.78 11.54
CA SER A 158 38.71 5.66 11.13
C SER A 158 38.11 4.95 12.34
N ARG A 159 36.79 4.84 12.44
CA ARG A 159 36.14 3.82 13.30
C ARG A 159 34.97 3.17 12.58
N HIS A 160 35.28 2.02 11.97
CA HIS A 160 34.28 0.98 11.75
C HIS A 160 33.76 0.43 13.10
N PRO A 161 32.54 -0.13 13.09
CA PRO A 161 31.74 -0.34 14.29
C PRO A 161 32.20 -1.56 15.11
N ALA A 162 32.01 -1.48 16.43
CA ALA A 162 32.21 -2.59 17.35
C ALA A 162 31.10 -3.66 17.19
N PRO A 163 31.42 -4.96 17.30
CA PRO A 163 30.44 -6.05 17.29
C PRO A 163 29.68 -6.16 18.63
N PRO A 164 28.45 -6.72 18.62
CA PRO A 164 27.63 -6.84 19.82
C PRO A 164 28.17 -7.89 20.81
N HIS A 165 28.06 -7.55 22.09
CA HIS A 165 28.42 -8.38 23.23
C HIS A 165 27.63 -9.69 23.28
N PHE A 166 28.39 -10.78 23.38
CA PHE A 166 27.97 -12.15 23.62
C PHE A 166 27.77 -12.35 25.13
N TRP A 167 26.56 -12.68 25.58
CA TRP A 167 26.30 -13.09 26.96
C TRP A 167 26.34 -14.63 27.06
N PRO A 168 26.97 -15.21 28.10
CA PRO A 168 26.98 -16.65 28.30
C PRO A 168 25.65 -17.15 28.87
N VAL A 169 25.27 -18.34 28.40
CA VAL A 169 24.18 -19.17 28.90
C VAL A 169 24.50 -19.63 30.32
N ASP A 170 23.66 -19.26 31.29
CA ASP A 170 23.61 -19.93 32.60
C ASP A 170 22.51 -21.00 32.54
N ASN A 171 22.94 -22.26 32.50
CA ASN A 171 22.06 -23.43 32.52
C ASN A 171 22.25 -24.08 33.90
N SER A 172 21.60 -23.53 34.92
CA SER A 172 21.59 -24.09 36.25
C SER A 172 20.15 -24.14 36.81
N LYS A 173 19.82 -25.31 37.37
CA LYS A 173 18.52 -25.79 37.92
C LYS A 173 17.62 -26.41 36.84
N GLY A 174 17.51 -27.73 36.70
CA GLY A 174 17.60 -28.76 37.74
C GLY A 174 16.30 -28.80 38.54
N GLU A 175 15.22 -29.32 37.96
CA GLU A 175 14.11 -29.84 38.73
C GLU A 175 13.56 -31.11 38.10
N ARG A 176 13.80 -32.21 38.81
CA ARG A 176 13.20 -33.54 38.64
C ARG A 176 11.90 -33.54 39.43
N ILE A 177 10.79 -33.91 38.80
CA ILE A 177 9.63 -34.55 39.46
C ILE A 177 9.15 -35.59 38.44
N ALA A 178 9.56 -36.85 38.53
CA ALA A 178 9.07 -37.91 39.41
C ALA A 178 7.63 -38.33 39.09
N VAL A 179 7.56 -39.48 38.39
CA VAL A 179 6.58 -40.58 38.39
C VAL A 179 5.13 -40.25 38.71
#